data_AF-A0A5J4WV74-F1
#
_entry.id   AF-A0A5J4WV74-F1
#
_cell.length_a   1.000
_cell.length_b   1.000
_cell.length_c   1.000
_cell.angle_alpha   90.00
_cell.angle_beta   90.00
_cell.angle_gamma   90.00
#
_symmetry.space_group_name_H-M   'P 1'
#
loop_
_entity.id
_entity.type
_entity.pdbx_description
1 polymer ?
#
loop_
_entity_poly.entity_id
_entity_poly.type
_entity_poly.pdbx_seq_one_letter_code
_entity_poly.pdbx_strand_id
1 'polypeptide(L)'
;MIGQAEIKIIKGGDASIVENDQKGWISAIGGLELRMYGIKIITDQSKITIPIIYIEDSNSLLELNTITFSEIKLSPKDNPKGIVHINADNSQFVAQNCIFEEINIEGSSGNAIRLENNANSRITATITNCQFNNIKSIGDSNGQGGSALFAKLRDQSSLIIDNNCQFIQCISNKGNGGALFIDIDFESEFEFKINDGLIKDCHALSEQSGSENSLSGYGGGIFLTGNGDYNAQSEKLDLHGMKILDNSASNSGQSLFVAMTQLKELCRYGINGQYVKGDYDDQTSNLNELQGIPLDFNNFKDLSSKQIQQQQNHLQYYWSQIVILTGAIALNQKGL
;
A
#
# COMPACT_ATOMS: atom_id res chain seq x y z
N MET A 1 8.57 -6.91 30.96
CA MET A 1 8.04 -5.76 31.71
C MET A 1 6.57 -5.61 31.36
N ILE A 2 5.68 -5.56 32.34
CA ILE A 2 4.27 -5.23 32.11
C ILE A 2 4.21 -3.70 32.22
N GLY A 3 4.12 -3.04 31.07
CA GLY A 3 4.11 -1.57 30.95
C GLY A 3 5.08 -1.08 29.88
N GLN A 4 4.54 -0.44 28.84
CA GLN A 4 5.27 0.34 27.85
C GLN A 4 5.33 1.78 28.37
N ALA A 5 6.42 2.52 28.15
CA ALA A 5 6.43 3.96 28.47
C ALA A 5 5.37 4.66 27.61
N GLU A 6 4.73 5.71 28.11
CA GLU A 6 3.68 6.42 27.35
C GLU A 6 4.05 7.89 27.12
N ILE A 7 3.90 8.35 25.88
CA ILE A 7 3.95 9.76 25.49
C ILE A 7 2.55 10.14 25.01
N LYS A 8 1.99 11.19 25.62
CA LYS A 8 0.73 11.79 25.19
C LYS A 8 0.97 13.16 24.56
N ILE A 9 0.59 13.29 23.28
CA ILE A 9 0.62 14.56 22.55
C ILE A 9 -0.62 15.38 22.93
N ILE A 10 -0.39 16.60 23.43
CA ILE A 10 -1.46 17.53 23.84
C ILE A 10 -1.51 18.69 22.85
N LYS A 11 -2.46 18.64 21.92
CA LYS A 11 -2.74 19.76 21.01
C LYS A 11 -3.58 20.85 21.68
N GLY A 12 -4.46 20.45 22.61
CA GLY A 12 -5.35 21.36 23.34
C GLY A 12 -6.63 21.75 22.59
N GLY A 13 -7.02 20.99 21.57
CA GLY A 13 -8.25 21.19 20.78
C GLY A 13 -8.00 21.40 19.28
N ASP A 14 -9.02 21.11 18.46
CA ASP A 14 -8.93 21.13 16.99
C ASP A 14 -8.56 22.51 16.42
N ALA A 15 -8.99 23.59 17.09
CA ALA A 15 -8.71 24.97 16.68
C ALA A 15 -7.36 25.52 17.20
N SER A 16 -6.60 24.72 17.95
CA SER A 16 -5.29 25.11 18.49
C SER A 16 -4.28 25.41 17.37
N ILE A 17 -3.43 26.41 17.62
CA ILE A 17 -2.38 26.88 16.69
C ILE A 17 -0.99 26.34 17.04
N VAL A 18 -0.87 25.43 18.02
CA VAL A 18 0.43 24.92 18.50
C VAL A 18 1.25 24.22 17.40
N GLU A 19 0.57 23.68 16.38
CA GLU A 19 1.18 23.01 15.24
C GLU A 19 1.56 23.98 14.11
N ASN A 20 1.20 25.26 14.21
CA ASN A 20 1.54 26.23 13.17
C ASN A 20 3.05 26.32 13.01
N ASP A 21 3.49 26.34 11.74
CA ASP A 21 4.89 26.40 11.32
C ASP A 21 5.76 25.20 11.77
N GLN A 22 5.15 24.15 12.35
CA GLN A 22 5.83 22.91 12.71
C GLN A 22 5.70 21.87 11.60
N LYS A 23 6.76 21.09 11.37
CA LYS A 23 6.75 20.00 10.37
C LYS A 23 6.24 18.68 10.92
N GLY A 24 6.47 18.41 12.20
CA GLY A 24 5.97 17.25 12.94
C GLY A 24 6.21 17.42 14.44
N TRP A 25 5.50 16.66 15.29
CA TRP A 25 5.65 16.70 16.76
C TRP A 25 7.05 16.26 17.21
N ILE A 26 7.65 15.34 16.47
CA ILE A 26 9.06 14.96 16.53
C ILE A 26 9.60 15.09 15.10
N SER A 27 10.62 15.90 14.90
CA SER A 27 11.24 16.08 13.58
C SER A 27 12.73 15.73 13.63
N ALA A 28 13.20 14.91 12.68
CA ALA A 28 14.62 14.65 12.46
C ALA A 28 14.98 15.12 11.04
N ILE A 29 15.86 16.13 10.97
CA ILE A 29 16.15 16.92 9.77
C ILE A 29 17.68 17.05 9.65
N GLY A 30 18.21 17.11 8.44
CA GLY A 30 19.65 17.27 8.20
C GLY A 30 20.51 16.02 8.44
N GLY A 31 19.99 14.83 8.12
CA GLY A 31 20.73 13.57 8.26
C GLY A 31 20.79 13.03 9.68
N LEU A 32 19.81 13.38 10.52
CA LEU A 32 19.74 12.89 11.89
C LEU A 32 19.27 11.44 11.94
N GLU A 33 19.83 10.71 12.91
CA GLU A 33 19.36 9.37 13.28
C GLU A 33 18.44 9.46 14.51
N LEU A 34 17.18 9.05 14.34
CA LEU A 34 16.20 8.93 15.42
C LEU A 34 15.92 7.45 15.67
N ARG A 35 16.19 6.99 16.90
CA ARG A 35 15.89 5.63 17.34
C ARG A 35 14.98 5.66 18.56
N MET A 36 13.87 4.93 18.53
CA MET A 36 12.88 4.88 19.61
C MET A 36 12.54 3.44 19.98
N TYR A 37 12.47 3.16 21.29
CA TYR A 37 12.25 1.81 21.82
C TYR A 37 11.19 1.80 22.92
N GLY A 38 10.19 0.92 22.81
CA GLY A 38 9.30 0.58 23.93
C GLY A 38 8.38 1.70 24.41
N ILE A 39 7.87 2.55 23.49
CA ILE A 39 7.00 3.69 23.80
C ILE A 39 5.64 3.54 23.11
N LYS A 40 4.56 3.74 23.87
CA LYS A 40 3.20 3.99 23.38
C LYS A 40 3.01 5.49 23.17
N ILE A 41 2.54 5.89 21.99
CA ILE A 41 2.25 7.26 21.64
C ILE A 41 0.75 7.38 21.39
N ILE A 42 0.11 8.27 22.13
CA ILE A 42 -1.31 8.61 22.02
C ILE A 42 -1.48 10.13 21.88
N THR A 43 -2.67 10.60 21.51
CA THR A 43 -3.01 12.03 21.55
C THR A 43 -4.08 12.34 22.60
N ASP A 44 -4.34 13.63 22.83
CA ASP A 44 -5.50 14.11 23.58
C ASP A 44 -6.84 14.01 22.84
N GLN A 45 -6.89 13.23 21.75
CA GLN A 45 -8.04 13.06 20.86
C GLN A 45 -8.42 14.29 20.02
N SER A 46 -7.66 15.37 20.11
CA SER A 46 -7.74 16.47 19.14
C SER A 46 -7.21 16.00 17.79
N LYS A 47 -7.72 16.60 16.72
CA LYS A 47 -7.24 16.39 15.35
C LYS A 47 -5.88 17.05 15.19
N ILE A 48 -4.81 16.25 15.21
CA ILE A 48 -3.48 16.71 14.83
C ILE A 48 -3.44 16.94 13.31
N THR A 49 -2.70 17.93 12.86
CA THR A 49 -2.66 18.34 11.43
C THR A 49 -1.30 18.12 10.79
N ILE A 50 -0.32 17.70 11.60
CA ILE A 50 1.06 17.38 11.21
C ILE A 50 1.41 15.96 11.67
N PRO A 51 2.44 15.33 11.11
CA PRO A 51 2.91 14.01 11.51
C PRO A 51 3.33 14.00 12.97
N ILE A 52 3.26 12.82 13.59
CA ILE A 52 3.91 12.61 14.89
C ILE A 52 5.41 12.56 14.70
N ILE A 53 5.89 11.79 13.72
CA ILE A 53 7.30 11.73 13.35
C ILE A 53 7.45 12.22 11.91
N TYR A 54 8.26 13.26 11.72
CA TYR A 54 8.61 13.79 10.41
C TYR A 54 10.11 13.64 10.17
N ILE A 55 10.48 13.01 9.06
CA ILE A 55 11.87 12.87 8.63
C ILE A 55 12.04 13.60 7.31
N GLU A 56 13.07 14.44 7.22
CA GLU A 56 13.39 15.25 6.05
C GLU A 56 14.89 15.25 5.76
N ASP A 57 15.25 15.79 4.60
CA ASP A 57 16.60 15.92 4.05
C ASP A 57 17.23 14.59 3.65
N SER A 58 18.57 14.54 3.59
CA SER A 58 19.31 13.40 3.08
C SER A 58 20.00 12.62 4.20
N ASN A 59 20.15 11.31 4.03
CA ASN A 59 20.94 10.44 4.90
C ASN A 59 20.38 10.30 6.34
N SER A 60 19.07 10.40 6.52
CA SER A 60 18.42 10.25 7.84
C SER A 60 18.08 8.78 8.12
N LEU A 61 18.08 8.40 9.40
CA LEU A 61 17.64 7.07 9.86
C LEU A 61 16.48 7.23 10.85
N LEU A 62 15.40 6.50 10.63
CA LEU A 62 14.37 6.28 11.62
C LEU A 62 14.30 4.80 11.98
N GLU A 63 14.59 4.48 13.23
CA GLU A 63 14.42 3.13 13.80
C GLU A 63 13.35 3.16 14.89
N LEU A 64 12.29 2.38 14.69
CA LEU A 64 11.22 2.18 15.65
C LEU A 64 11.19 0.71 16.05
N ASN A 65 11.32 0.43 17.34
CA ASN A 65 11.25 -0.93 17.84
C ASN A 65 10.31 -1.01 19.05
N THR A 66 9.28 -1.86 18.95
CA THR A 66 8.26 -2.02 20.00
C THR A 66 7.60 -0.67 20.32
N ILE A 67 7.25 0.08 19.27
CA ILE A 67 6.52 1.35 19.37
C ILE A 67 5.06 1.11 19.05
N THR A 68 4.17 1.68 19.86
CA THR A 68 2.72 1.62 19.63
C THR A 68 2.19 3.01 19.33
N PHE A 69 1.58 3.21 18.17
CA PHE A 69 0.80 4.41 17.83
C PHE A 69 -0.68 4.05 17.96
N SER A 70 -1.39 4.68 18.88
CA SER A 70 -2.75 4.26 19.23
C SER A 70 -3.67 5.46 19.49
N GLU A 71 -4.94 5.34 19.10
CA GLU A 71 -5.97 6.35 19.34
C GLU A 71 -5.61 7.72 18.74
N ILE A 72 -5.29 7.78 17.44
CA ILE A 72 -4.81 9.01 16.79
C ILE A 72 -5.80 9.50 15.73
N LYS A 73 -6.09 10.81 15.75
CA LYS A 73 -6.85 11.49 14.70
C LYS A 73 -5.95 12.46 13.93
N LEU A 74 -5.61 12.12 12.69
CA LEU A 74 -4.84 12.97 11.80
C LEU A 74 -5.78 13.64 10.80
N SER A 75 -5.65 14.95 10.62
CA SER A 75 -6.46 15.72 9.65
C SER A 75 -5.57 16.75 8.94
N PRO A 76 -4.74 16.34 7.97
CA PRO A 76 -3.85 17.24 7.26
C PRO A 76 -4.64 18.32 6.52
N LYS A 77 -4.12 19.55 6.47
CA LYS A 77 -4.83 20.70 5.86
C LYS A 77 -4.60 20.80 4.36
N ASP A 78 -3.34 20.77 3.92
CA ASP A 78 -3.01 21.15 2.54
C ASP A 78 -2.64 19.97 1.65
N ASN A 79 -1.91 19.00 2.21
CA ASN A 79 -1.38 17.85 1.47
C ASN A 79 -1.50 16.58 2.33
N PRO A 80 -1.52 15.39 1.70
CA PRO A 80 -1.49 14.13 2.42
C PRO A 80 -0.29 14.03 3.36
N LYS A 81 -0.48 13.48 4.55
CA LYS A 81 0.59 13.28 5.54
C LYS A 81 0.53 11.90 6.20
N GLY A 82 1.69 11.42 6.63
CA GLY A 82 1.80 10.23 7.47
C GLY A 82 1.67 10.55 8.97
N ILE A 83 1.29 9.58 9.80
CA ILE A 83 1.62 9.63 11.25
C ILE A 83 3.14 9.57 11.42
N VAL A 84 3.77 8.63 10.71
CA VAL A 84 5.19 8.61 10.41
C VAL A 84 5.34 9.02 8.94
N HIS A 85 5.94 10.17 8.69
CA HIS A 85 6.11 10.72 7.35
C HIS A 85 7.60 10.93 7.07
N ILE A 86 8.10 10.20 6.08
CA ILE A 86 9.47 10.32 5.59
C ILE A 86 9.40 10.94 4.21
N ASN A 87 9.94 12.15 4.09
CA ASN A 87 10.06 12.90 2.84
C ASN A 87 11.53 13.26 2.65
N ALA A 88 12.33 12.28 2.29
CA ALA A 88 13.76 12.34 2.49
C ALA A 88 14.52 11.55 1.43
N ASP A 89 15.75 11.97 1.15
CA ASP A 89 16.67 11.30 0.24
C ASP A 89 17.65 10.42 1.01
N ASN A 90 18.10 9.33 0.40
CA ASN A 90 18.97 8.33 0.99
C ASN A 90 18.63 7.96 2.44
N SER A 91 17.33 7.86 2.76
CA SER A 91 16.88 7.67 4.13
C SER A 91 16.50 6.23 4.41
N GLN A 92 16.80 5.78 5.62
CA GLN A 92 16.51 4.43 6.07
C GLN A 92 15.37 4.46 7.09
N PHE A 93 14.42 3.54 6.92
CA PHE A 93 13.33 3.33 7.85
C PHE A 93 13.29 1.87 8.30
N VAL A 94 13.34 1.64 9.61
CA VAL A 94 13.24 0.31 10.19
C VAL A 94 12.14 0.34 11.25
N ALA A 95 11.10 -0.47 11.04
CA ALA A 95 10.05 -0.70 12.03
C ALA A 95 10.02 -2.17 12.43
N GLN A 96 10.14 -2.45 13.73
CA GLN A 96 10.19 -3.79 14.27
C GLN A 96 9.22 -3.92 15.46
N ASN A 97 8.37 -4.94 15.46
CA ASN A 97 7.44 -5.20 16.57
C ASN A 97 6.54 -3.99 16.90
N CYS A 98 6.27 -3.13 15.92
CA CYS A 98 5.47 -1.93 16.11
C CYS A 98 3.98 -2.23 15.93
N ILE A 99 3.13 -1.46 16.61
CA ILE A 99 1.68 -1.53 16.50
C ILE A 99 1.15 -0.16 16.09
N PHE A 100 0.31 -0.11 15.07
CA PHE A 100 -0.46 1.05 14.65
C PHE A 100 -1.92 0.65 14.76
N GLU A 101 -2.67 1.27 15.69
CA GLU A 101 -4.05 0.85 15.96
C GLU A 101 -4.99 2.03 16.24
N GLU A 102 -6.27 1.88 15.90
CA GLU A 102 -7.29 2.89 16.22
C GLU A 102 -6.93 4.28 15.67
N ILE A 103 -6.54 4.33 14.38
CA ILE A 103 -6.10 5.55 13.71
C ILE A 103 -7.17 5.99 12.70
N ASN A 104 -7.62 7.23 12.82
CA ASN A 104 -8.54 7.86 11.88
C ASN A 104 -7.87 9.04 11.18
N ILE A 105 -7.81 8.98 9.85
CA ILE A 105 -7.17 9.97 9.00
C ILE A 105 -8.22 10.59 8.08
N GLU A 106 -8.38 11.90 8.17
CA GLU A 106 -9.34 12.68 7.39
C GLU A 106 -8.67 13.95 6.82
N GLY A 107 -9.46 14.92 6.34
CA GLY A 107 -8.93 16.14 5.73
C GLY A 107 -8.35 15.85 4.35
N SER A 108 -7.15 16.37 4.07
CA SER A 108 -6.48 16.28 2.76
C SER A 108 -5.73 14.95 2.54
N SER A 109 -6.30 13.84 3.01
CA SER A 109 -5.74 12.48 2.94
C SER A 109 -4.53 12.24 3.85
N GLY A 110 -4.07 10.99 3.91
CA GLY A 110 -2.90 10.57 4.68
C GLY A 110 -2.86 9.07 4.96
N ASN A 111 -1.83 8.66 5.69
CA ASN A 111 -1.48 7.26 5.93
C ASN A 111 -0.94 7.09 7.36
N ALA A 112 -0.92 5.88 7.90
CA ALA A 112 -0.15 5.65 9.13
C ALA A 112 1.36 5.80 8.87
N ILE A 113 1.85 5.22 7.78
CA ILE A 113 3.22 5.39 7.30
C ILE A 113 3.18 5.95 5.87
N ARG A 114 3.88 7.06 5.65
CA ARG A 114 4.02 7.67 4.34
C ARG A 114 5.50 7.79 3.98
N LEU A 115 5.90 7.09 2.92
CA LEU A 115 7.24 7.12 2.35
C LEU A 115 7.20 7.87 1.02
N GLU A 116 7.74 9.08 1.01
CA GLU A 116 7.82 9.94 -0.17
C GLU A 116 9.26 10.28 -0.51
N ASN A 117 9.56 10.17 -1.79
CA ASN A 117 10.84 10.52 -2.38
C ASN A 117 10.61 11.15 -3.77
N ASN A 118 11.63 11.86 -4.24
CA ASN A 118 11.69 12.39 -5.61
C ASN A 118 12.31 11.37 -6.57
N ALA A 119 12.27 11.66 -7.88
CA ALA A 119 12.73 10.73 -8.92
C ALA A 119 14.16 10.19 -8.72
N ASN A 120 15.07 11.04 -8.20
CA ASN A 120 16.48 10.69 -7.99
C ASN A 120 16.80 10.45 -6.50
N SER A 121 15.80 10.08 -5.70
CA SER A 121 15.96 9.95 -4.25
C SER A 121 15.62 8.56 -3.77
N ARG A 122 16.43 8.04 -2.84
CA ARG A 122 16.31 6.68 -2.32
C ARG A 122 15.67 6.65 -0.93
N ILE A 123 14.73 5.73 -0.73
CA ILE A 123 14.28 5.30 0.61
C ILE A 123 14.45 3.79 0.74
N THR A 124 15.10 3.34 1.81
CA THR A 124 15.19 1.92 2.17
C THR A 124 14.37 1.67 3.42
N ALA A 125 13.29 0.91 3.30
CA ALA A 125 12.35 0.61 4.36
C ALA A 125 12.28 -0.90 4.64
N THR A 126 12.31 -1.27 5.92
CA THR A 126 12.05 -2.63 6.39
C THR A 126 11.04 -2.61 7.52
N ILE A 127 9.95 -3.35 7.35
CA ILE A 127 8.87 -3.47 8.32
C ILE A 127 8.77 -4.95 8.72
N THR A 128 8.93 -5.22 10.00
CA THR A 128 9.12 -6.59 10.50
C THR A 128 8.26 -6.85 11.73
N ASN A 129 7.40 -7.88 11.68
CA ASN A 129 6.51 -8.24 12.80
C ASN A 129 5.67 -7.06 13.31
N CYS A 130 5.22 -6.19 12.41
CA CYS A 130 4.40 -5.03 12.75
C CYS A 130 2.92 -5.32 12.53
N GLN A 131 2.06 -4.65 13.30
CA GLN A 131 0.61 -4.76 13.18
C GLN A 131 -0.02 -3.41 12.86
N PHE A 132 -0.96 -3.41 11.92
CA PHE A 132 -1.74 -2.26 11.49
C PHE A 132 -3.21 -2.64 11.61
N ASN A 133 -3.89 -2.15 12.65
CA ASN A 133 -5.20 -2.62 13.06
C ASN A 133 -6.21 -1.46 13.08
N ASN A 134 -7.35 -1.60 12.41
CA ASN A 134 -8.42 -0.60 12.42
C ASN A 134 -7.92 0.82 12.09
N ILE A 135 -7.32 0.96 10.90
CA ILE A 135 -6.82 2.22 10.37
C ILE A 135 -7.77 2.68 9.27
N LYS A 136 -8.27 3.90 9.36
CA LYS A 136 -9.19 4.47 8.38
C LYS A 136 -8.56 5.72 7.79
N SER A 137 -8.54 5.83 6.47
CA SER A 137 -8.12 7.05 5.77
C SER A 137 -9.11 7.46 4.69
N ILE A 138 -8.92 8.67 4.18
CA ILE A 138 -9.54 9.16 2.95
C ILE A 138 -8.45 9.24 1.90
N GLY A 139 -8.66 8.70 0.70
CA GLY A 139 -7.75 8.82 -0.44
C GLY A 139 -7.68 10.24 -1.00
N ASP A 140 -6.58 10.56 -1.69
CA ASP A 140 -6.41 11.86 -2.32
C ASP A 140 -7.23 12.00 -3.64
N SER A 141 -7.13 13.16 -4.29
CA SER A 141 -7.84 13.43 -5.55
C SER A 141 -7.45 12.51 -6.72
N ASN A 142 -6.30 11.83 -6.62
CA ASN A 142 -5.83 10.85 -7.61
C ASN A 142 -6.18 9.41 -7.20
N GLY A 143 -6.99 9.23 -6.16
CA GLY A 143 -7.32 7.92 -5.61
C GLY A 143 -6.17 7.24 -4.88
N GLN A 144 -5.13 7.96 -4.46
CA GLN A 144 -4.03 7.38 -3.67
C GLN A 144 -4.53 7.12 -2.25
N GLY A 145 -4.68 5.84 -1.91
CA GLY A 145 -5.12 5.38 -0.58
C GLY A 145 -3.96 4.80 0.22
N GLY A 146 -4.11 3.55 0.67
CA GLY A 146 -3.13 2.84 1.49
C GLY A 146 -3.18 3.30 2.94
N SER A 147 -4.32 3.13 3.62
CA SER A 147 -4.55 3.73 4.95
C SER A 147 -3.44 3.42 5.96
N ALA A 148 -2.87 2.21 5.91
CA ALA A 148 -1.71 1.83 6.68
C ALA A 148 -0.40 2.36 6.06
N LEU A 149 -0.16 2.11 4.77
CA LEU A 149 1.10 2.44 4.13
C LEU A 149 0.91 2.99 2.72
N PHE A 150 1.52 4.14 2.48
CA PHE A 150 1.79 4.67 1.15
C PHE A 150 3.30 4.71 0.91
N ALA A 151 3.75 4.23 -0.25
CA ALA A 151 5.14 4.33 -0.65
C ALA A 151 5.32 4.69 -2.12
N LYS A 152 6.20 5.66 -2.36
CA LYS A 152 6.84 5.86 -3.65
C LYS A 152 8.19 5.15 -3.64
N LEU A 153 8.37 4.22 -4.59
CA LEU A 153 9.65 3.57 -4.83
C LEU A 153 10.20 4.17 -6.12
N ARG A 154 11.29 4.96 -5.99
CA ARG A 154 12.02 5.59 -7.09
C ARG A 154 13.44 5.04 -7.05
N ASP A 155 14.41 5.76 -7.60
CA ASP A 155 15.81 5.35 -7.69
C ASP A 155 16.35 4.62 -6.46
N GLN A 156 16.66 3.33 -6.65
CA GLN A 156 17.23 2.40 -5.68
C GLN A 156 16.42 2.25 -4.38
N SER A 157 15.14 2.64 -4.38
CA SER A 157 14.29 2.50 -3.21
C SER A 157 13.91 1.05 -2.98
N SER A 158 13.82 0.68 -1.70
CA SER A 158 13.47 -0.67 -1.28
C SER A 158 12.39 -0.62 -0.19
N LEU A 159 11.40 -1.49 -0.27
CA LEU A 159 10.44 -1.75 0.79
C LEU A 159 10.29 -3.26 0.99
N ILE A 160 10.67 -3.74 2.18
CA ILE A 160 10.56 -5.15 2.57
C ILE A 160 9.60 -5.26 3.75
N ILE A 161 8.56 -6.08 3.59
CA ILE A 161 7.58 -6.44 4.63
C ILE A 161 7.80 -7.90 4.97
N ASP A 162 8.10 -8.19 6.25
CA ASP A 162 8.60 -9.51 6.66
C ASP A 162 8.15 -9.93 8.06
N ASN A 163 8.37 -11.21 8.39
CA ASN A 163 8.10 -11.85 9.67
C ASN A 163 6.70 -11.58 10.22
N ASN A 164 5.68 -12.12 9.55
CA ASN A 164 4.28 -12.08 9.99
C ASN A 164 3.78 -10.65 10.28
N CYS A 165 4.07 -9.70 9.39
CA CYS A 165 3.40 -8.40 9.43
C CYS A 165 1.88 -8.59 9.24
N GLN A 166 1.06 -7.74 9.87
CA GLN A 166 -0.39 -7.86 9.81
C GLN A 166 -1.03 -6.52 9.47
N PHE A 167 -1.89 -6.52 8.45
CA PHE A 167 -2.74 -5.41 8.06
C PHE A 167 -4.18 -5.89 8.19
N ILE A 168 -4.87 -5.40 9.22
CA ILE A 168 -6.20 -5.87 9.59
C ILE A 168 -7.13 -4.67 9.68
N GLN A 169 -8.26 -4.70 8.98
CA GLN A 169 -9.27 -3.63 9.03
C GLN A 169 -8.71 -2.26 8.64
N CYS A 170 -7.82 -2.26 7.65
CA CYS A 170 -7.29 -1.05 7.01
C CYS A 170 -8.23 -0.62 5.89
N ILE A 171 -8.85 0.54 6.02
CA ILE A 171 -9.91 1.02 5.14
C ILE A 171 -9.51 2.35 4.53
N SER A 172 -9.49 2.42 3.21
CA SER A 172 -9.30 3.67 2.47
C SER A 172 -10.60 4.08 1.79
N ASN A 173 -11.26 5.10 2.33
CA ASN A 173 -12.42 5.73 1.70
C ASN A 173 -11.98 6.61 0.53
N LYS A 174 -12.63 6.51 -0.62
CA LYS A 174 -12.29 7.29 -1.83
C LYS A 174 -10.85 7.08 -2.31
N GLY A 175 -10.21 5.97 -1.95
CA GLY A 175 -8.84 5.65 -2.38
C GLY A 175 -8.70 4.21 -2.85
N ASN A 176 -7.53 3.92 -3.40
CA ASN A 176 -7.10 2.59 -3.81
C ASN A 176 -6.13 2.01 -2.79
N GLY A 177 -6.13 0.69 -2.63
CA GLY A 177 -5.34 0.05 -1.58
C GLY A 177 -5.97 0.31 -0.22
N GLY A 178 -6.73 -0.64 0.33
CA GLY A 178 -7.25 -0.45 1.69
C GLY A 178 -6.13 -0.34 2.71
N ALA A 179 -5.14 -1.25 2.63
CA ALA A 179 -3.96 -1.24 3.48
C ALA A 179 -2.75 -0.58 2.81
N LEU A 180 -2.39 -0.97 1.59
CA LEU A 180 -1.15 -0.54 0.93
C LEU A 180 -1.42 0.11 -0.43
N PHE A 181 -0.80 1.26 -0.66
CA PHE A 181 -0.69 1.89 -1.97
C PHE A 181 0.79 2.04 -2.33
N ILE A 182 1.23 1.36 -3.39
CA ILE A 182 2.62 1.30 -3.80
C ILE A 182 2.74 1.83 -5.23
N ASP A 183 3.51 2.91 -5.40
CA ASP A 183 3.78 3.55 -6.69
C ASP A 183 5.27 3.40 -7.02
N ILE A 184 5.59 2.68 -8.09
CA ILE A 184 6.94 2.27 -8.46
C ILE A 184 7.39 2.96 -9.75
N ASP A 185 8.63 3.44 -9.79
CA ASP A 185 9.30 3.74 -11.05
C ASP A 185 10.03 2.50 -11.55
N PHE A 186 9.41 1.79 -12.51
CA PHE A 186 9.92 0.53 -13.04
C PHE A 186 11.11 0.70 -13.99
N GLU A 187 11.45 1.92 -14.41
CA GLU A 187 12.67 2.22 -15.18
C GLU A 187 13.91 2.35 -14.28
N SER A 188 13.69 2.62 -12.99
CA SER A 188 14.74 2.72 -11.99
C SER A 188 14.97 1.39 -11.27
N GLU A 189 16.15 1.21 -10.66
CA GLU A 189 16.38 0.09 -9.75
C GLU A 189 15.45 0.24 -8.52
N PHE A 190 14.77 -0.82 -8.12
CA PHE A 190 13.94 -0.82 -6.91
C PHE A 190 13.89 -2.21 -6.27
N GLU A 191 13.29 -2.32 -5.09
CA GLU A 191 12.87 -3.61 -4.53
C GLU A 191 11.56 -3.44 -3.73
N PHE A 192 10.57 -4.26 -4.02
CA PHE A 192 9.35 -4.37 -3.22
C PHE A 192 9.02 -5.82 -2.95
N LYS A 193 9.07 -6.21 -1.68
CA LYS A 193 8.83 -7.59 -1.26
C LYS A 193 7.88 -7.70 -0.09
N ILE A 194 6.97 -8.66 -0.17
CA ILE A 194 6.20 -9.17 0.98
C ILE A 194 6.61 -10.63 1.17
N ASN A 195 7.51 -10.86 2.11
CA ASN A 195 8.06 -12.19 2.43
C ASN A 195 7.14 -12.99 3.36
N ASP A 196 6.47 -12.32 4.28
CA ASP A 196 5.43 -12.91 5.15
C ASP A 196 4.53 -11.80 5.71
N GLY A 197 3.30 -11.72 5.22
CA GLY A 197 2.34 -10.70 5.66
C GLY A 197 0.89 -11.15 5.51
N LEU A 198 0.07 -10.93 6.53
CA LEU A 198 -1.37 -11.12 6.47
C LEU A 198 -2.07 -9.80 6.12
N ILE A 199 -2.91 -9.81 5.10
CA ILE A 199 -3.75 -8.69 4.70
C ILE A 199 -5.20 -9.15 4.77
N LYS A 200 -5.90 -8.68 5.80
CA LYS A 200 -7.20 -9.21 6.19
C LYS A 200 -8.23 -8.13 6.42
N ASP A 201 -9.44 -8.34 5.90
CA ASP A 201 -10.58 -7.45 6.15
C ASP A 201 -10.26 -5.98 5.78
N CYS A 202 -9.40 -5.79 4.78
CA CYS A 202 -9.01 -4.49 4.26
C CYS A 202 -9.95 -4.06 3.14
N HIS A 203 -10.25 -2.75 3.06
CA HIS A 203 -11.23 -2.24 2.12
C HIS A 203 -10.78 -0.99 1.37
N ALA A 204 -10.90 -1.02 0.04
CA ALA A 204 -10.78 0.15 -0.82
C ALA A 204 -12.18 0.57 -1.29
N LEU A 205 -12.64 1.74 -0.86
CA LEU A 205 -14.00 2.20 -1.11
C LEU A 205 -14.02 3.37 -2.10
N SER A 206 -15.00 3.40 -3.00
CA SER A 206 -15.24 4.54 -3.90
C SER A 206 -16.29 5.51 -3.32
N GLU A 207 -16.37 6.74 -3.84
CA GLU A 207 -17.39 7.73 -3.40
C GLU A 207 -18.83 7.27 -3.66
N GLN A 208 -19.05 6.57 -4.76
CA GLN A 208 -20.29 5.92 -5.15
C GLN A 208 -19.93 4.69 -5.97
N SER A 209 -20.35 3.51 -5.52
CA SER A 209 -20.22 2.28 -6.28
C SER A 209 -20.84 2.47 -7.67
N GLY A 210 -20.04 2.40 -8.73
CA GLY A 210 -20.51 2.55 -10.12
C GLY A 210 -20.62 3.98 -10.65
N SER A 211 -20.06 5.01 -10.00
CA SER A 211 -19.89 6.30 -10.68
C SER A 211 -18.90 6.12 -11.84
N GLU A 212 -19.28 6.59 -13.04
CA GLU A 212 -18.52 6.33 -14.27
C GLU A 212 -17.11 6.95 -14.22
N ASN A 213 -16.83 7.87 -13.28
CA ASN A 213 -15.56 8.61 -13.18
C ASN A 213 -14.77 8.33 -11.88
N SER A 214 -15.03 7.23 -11.16
CA SER A 214 -14.28 6.94 -9.93
C SER A 214 -12.90 6.33 -10.22
N LEU A 215 -11.84 7.07 -9.86
CA LEU A 215 -10.45 6.62 -9.82
C LEU A 215 -10.08 5.85 -8.54
N SER A 216 -11.07 5.51 -7.71
CA SER A 216 -10.87 4.89 -6.38
C SER A 216 -11.62 3.58 -6.23
N GLY A 217 -11.36 2.83 -5.16
CA GLY A 217 -12.04 1.56 -4.90
C GLY A 217 -11.45 0.35 -5.61
N TYR A 218 -10.17 0.40 -5.97
CA TYR A 218 -9.41 -0.73 -6.50
C TYR A 218 -8.40 -1.27 -5.47
N GLY A 219 -8.23 -2.58 -5.40
CA GLY A 219 -7.23 -3.21 -4.53
C GLY A 219 -7.60 -3.12 -3.06
N GLY A 220 -8.51 -3.97 -2.58
CA GLY A 220 -9.04 -3.88 -1.22
C GLY A 220 -7.97 -4.03 -0.15
N GLY A 221 -6.96 -4.87 -0.39
CA GLY A 221 -5.73 -4.92 0.41
C GLY A 221 -4.65 -3.99 -0.16
N ILE A 222 -4.21 -4.29 -1.38
CA ILE A 222 -3.08 -3.64 -2.04
C ILE A 222 -3.52 -3.07 -3.39
N PHE A 223 -3.13 -1.82 -3.64
CA PHE A 223 -3.04 -1.27 -4.99
C PHE A 223 -1.57 -1.04 -5.35
N LEU A 224 -1.11 -1.74 -6.38
CA LEU A 224 0.25 -1.62 -6.91
C LEU A 224 0.22 -0.98 -8.28
N THR A 225 1.01 0.07 -8.46
CA THR A 225 1.10 0.78 -9.72
C THR A 225 2.48 1.32 -9.98
N GLY A 226 2.68 1.90 -11.16
CA GLY A 226 3.94 2.52 -11.52
C GLY A 226 3.97 2.98 -12.98
N ASN A 227 5.10 3.55 -13.36
CA ASN A 227 5.41 3.91 -14.75
C ASN A 227 6.68 3.18 -15.19
N GLY A 228 6.85 3.03 -16.50
CA GLY A 228 7.99 2.32 -17.07
C GLY A 228 7.74 0.82 -17.27
N ASP A 229 8.69 0.15 -17.91
CA ASP A 229 8.60 -1.26 -18.28
C ASP A 229 9.40 -2.16 -17.33
N TYR A 230 8.69 -2.79 -16.40
CA TYR A 230 9.31 -3.72 -15.44
C TYR A 230 9.94 -4.95 -16.11
N ASN A 231 11.18 -5.26 -15.75
CA ASN A 231 11.83 -6.52 -16.08
C ASN A 231 11.57 -7.58 -15.00
N ALA A 232 10.69 -8.55 -15.30
CA ALA A 232 10.36 -9.63 -14.38
C ALA A 232 11.55 -10.51 -13.96
N GLN A 233 12.60 -10.61 -14.79
CA GLN A 233 13.82 -11.37 -14.45
C GLN A 233 14.65 -10.74 -13.32
N SER A 234 14.37 -9.49 -12.95
CA SER A 234 15.04 -8.82 -11.84
C SER A 234 14.64 -9.38 -10.48
N GLU A 235 13.47 -10.01 -10.37
CA GLU A 235 12.92 -10.59 -9.13
C GLU A 235 12.84 -9.58 -7.98
N LYS A 236 12.69 -8.30 -8.35
CA LYS A 236 12.62 -7.16 -7.44
C LYS A 236 11.22 -6.84 -6.97
N LEU A 237 10.20 -7.28 -7.69
CA LEU A 237 8.82 -7.26 -7.24
C LEU A 237 8.37 -8.68 -6.88
N ASP A 238 8.09 -8.91 -5.60
CA ASP A 238 7.72 -10.24 -5.10
C ASP A 238 6.73 -10.20 -3.94
N LEU A 239 5.51 -10.66 -4.19
CA LEU A 239 4.41 -10.72 -3.21
C LEU A 239 4.08 -12.15 -2.79
N HIS A 240 4.94 -13.15 -3.07
CA HIS A 240 4.61 -14.56 -2.84
C HIS A 240 4.28 -14.89 -1.38
N GLY A 241 4.83 -14.13 -0.43
CA GLY A 241 4.67 -14.35 1.01
C GLY A 241 3.39 -13.77 1.60
N MET A 242 2.55 -13.09 0.81
CA MET A 242 1.31 -12.51 1.33
C MET A 242 0.22 -13.57 1.52
N LYS A 243 -0.57 -13.40 2.58
CA LYS A 243 -1.82 -14.11 2.84
C LYS A 243 -2.97 -13.13 2.75
N ILE A 244 -3.99 -13.45 1.96
CA ILE A 244 -5.10 -12.55 1.68
C ILE A 244 -6.42 -13.16 2.14
N LEU A 245 -7.19 -12.42 2.94
CA LEU A 245 -8.42 -12.95 3.54
C LEU A 245 -9.48 -11.86 3.72
N ASP A 246 -10.70 -12.11 3.26
CA ASP A 246 -11.88 -11.26 3.52
C ASP A 246 -11.72 -9.79 3.11
N ASN A 247 -10.82 -9.48 2.16
CA ASN A 247 -10.65 -8.12 1.67
C ASN A 247 -11.77 -7.75 0.68
N SER A 248 -12.03 -6.46 0.49
CA SER A 248 -13.03 -6.01 -0.48
C SER A 248 -12.66 -4.71 -1.16
N ALA A 249 -13.10 -4.55 -2.40
CA ALA A 249 -12.90 -3.34 -3.19
C ALA A 249 -14.24 -2.97 -3.84
N SER A 250 -14.59 -1.68 -3.85
CA SER A 250 -15.84 -1.23 -4.48
C SER A 250 -15.89 -1.53 -5.98
N ASN A 251 -14.74 -1.51 -6.66
CA ASN A 251 -14.63 -1.76 -8.09
C ASN A 251 -14.01 -3.12 -8.39
N SER A 252 -12.70 -3.31 -8.18
CA SER A 252 -12.00 -4.53 -8.62
C SER A 252 -10.71 -4.79 -7.86
N GLY A 253 -10.28 -6.05 -7.86
CA GLY A 253 -9.15 -6.54 -7.07
C GLY A 253 -9.53 -6.53 -5.59
N GLN A 254 -10.33 -7.51 -5.15
CA GLN A 254 -10.80 -7.57 -3.77
C GLN A 254 -9.62 -7.57 -2.78
N SER A 255 -8.52 -8.24 -3.12
CA SER A 255 -7.27 -8.19 -2.36
C SER A 255 -6.19 -7.39 -3.07
N LEU A 256 -5.91 -7.69 -4.34
CA LEU A 256 -4.83 -7.04 -5.10
C LEU A 256 -5.39 -6.48 -6.41
N PHE A 257 -5.08 -5.20 -6.67
CA PHE A 257 -5.18 -4.62 -8.00
C PHE A 257 -3.82 -4.10 -8.48
N VAL A 258 -3.42 -4.51 -9.68
CA VAL A 258 -2.16 -4.08 -10.29
C VAL A 258 -2.40 -3.27 -11.57
N ALA A 259 -1.83 -2.07 -11.64
CA ALA A 259 -1.81 -1.24 -12.85
C ALA A 259 -0.36 -0.97 -13.28
N MET A 260 0.13 -1.76 -14.25
CA MET A 260 1.47 -1.60 -14.84
C MET A 260 1.50 -2.11 -16.29
N THR A 261 2.40 -1.60 -17.15
CA THR A 261 2.49 -2.02 -18.56
C THR A 261 2.83 -3.51 -18.71
N GLN A 262 3.85 -3.98 -17.99
CA GLN A 262 4.38 -5.36 -18.06
C GLN A 262 3.64 -6.36 -17.15
N LEU A 263 2.34 -6.13 -16.91
CA LEU A 263 1.55 -6.96 -15.99
C LEU A 263 1.48 -8.43 -16.43
N LYS A 264 1.35 -8.68 -17.74
CA LYS A 264 1.23 -10.04 -18.28
C LYS A 264 2.54 -10.80 -18.11
N GLU A 265 3.64 -10.14 -18.35
CA GLU A 265 5.02 -10.62 -18.26
C GLU A 265 5.33 -10.98 -16.81
N LEU A 266 5.01 -10.09 -15.86
CA LEU A 266 5.12 -10.36 -14.42
C LEU A 266 4.30 -11.61 -14.03
N CYS A 267 3.04 -11.69 -14.44
CA CYS A 267 2.16 -12.81 -14.10
C CYS A 267 2.61 -14.14 -14.73
N ARG A 268 3.27 -14.11 -15.89
CA ARG A 268 3.77 -15.30 -16.60
C ARG A 268 5.15 -15.74 -16.12
N TYR A 269 5.92 -14.84 -15.52
CA TYR A 269 7.26 -15.14 -15.03
C TYR A 269 7.21 -16.03 -13.78
N GLY A 270 8.18 -16.95 -13.67
CA GLY A 270 8.18 -17.98 -12.65
C GLY A 270 7.16 -19.09 -12.91
N ILE A 271 6.57 -19.62 -11.84
CA ILE A 271 5.60 -20.73 -11.90
C ILE A 271 4.25 -20.21 -11.43
N ASN A 272 3.20 -20.38 -12.25
CA ASN A 272 1.80 -20.15 -11.86
C ASN A 272 1.53 -18.81 -11.17
N GLY A 273 2.15 -17.71 -11.63
CA GLY A 273 1.93 -16.37 -11.08
C GLY A 273 2.53 -16.13 -9.68
N GLN A 274 3.48 -16.96 -9.23
CA GLN A 274 4.01 -16.95 -7.86
C GLN A 274 4.33 -15.57 -7.28
N TYR A 275 4.83 -14.63 -8.09
CA TYR A 275 5.24 -13.29 -7.64
C TYR A 275 4.08 -12.35 -7.29
N VAL A 276 2.83 -12.70 -7.63
CA VAL A 276 1.63 -11.89 -7.33
C VAL A 276 0.52 -12.69 -6.65
N LYS A 277 0.71 -14.00 -6.49
CA LYS A 277 -0.35 -14.93 -6.12
C LYS A 277 -0.60 -15.03 -4.62
N GLY A 278 0.45 -14.93 -3.80
CA GLY A 278 0.32 -15.16 -2.35
C GLY A 278 -0.24 -16.56 -2.05
N ASP A 279 -1.22 -16.62 -1.15
CA ASP A 279 -1.97 -17.84 -0.80
C ASP A 279 -3.23 -18.10 -1.65
N TYR A 280 -3.44 -17.36 -2.75
CA TYR A 280 -4.52 -17.58 -3.69
C TYR A 280 -4.45 -18.99 -4.31
N ASP A 281 -5.57 -19.71 -4.32
CA ASP A 281 -5.70 -21.04 -4.89
C ASP A 281 -6.54 -21.00 -6.18
N ASP A 282 -5.99 -21.54 -7.27
CA ASP A 282 -6.59 -21.46 -8.62
C ASP A 282 -7.96 -22.17 -8.74
N GLN A 283 -8.32 -23.03 -7.79
CA GLN A 283 -9.55 -23.83 -7.82
C GLN A 283 -10.62 -23.31 -6.84
N THR A 284 -10.19 -22.69 -5.73
CA THR A 284 -11.07 -22.41 -4.59
C THR A 284 -11.17 -20.94 -4.23
N SER A 285 -10.18 -20.11 -4.56
CA SER A 285 -10.24 -18.67 -4.33
C SER A 285 -11.20 -17.98 -5.29
N ASN A 286 -11.78 -16.86 -4.86
CA ASN A 286 -12.63 -16.03 -5.71
C ASN A 286 -11.79 -15.35 -6.79
N LEU A 287 -12.15 -15.51 -8.06
CA LEU A 287 -11.40 -14.94 -9.19
C LEU A 287 -11.26 -13.40 -9.13
N ASN A 288 -12.13 -12.71 -8.39
CA ASN A 288 -12.06 -11.27 -8.17
C ASN A 288 -11.00 -10.84 -7.13
N GLU A 289 -10.34 -11.77 -6.43
CA GLU A 289 -9.28 -11.44 -5.46
C GLU A 289 -8.12 -10.69 -6.13
N LEU A 290 -7.69 -11.21 -7.28
CA LEU A 290 -6.50 -10.74 -7.99
C LEU A 290 -6.90 -10.23 -9.37
N GLN A 291 -6.88 -8.90 -9.56
CA GLN A 291 -7.19 -8.27 -10.84
C GLN A 291 -6.14 -7.22 -11.20
N GLY A 292 -6.13 -6.79 -12.45
CA GLY A 292 -5.24 -5.71 -12.86
C GLY A 292 -5.41 -5.33 -14.32
N ILE A 293 -4.72 -4.28 -14.71
CA ILE A 293 -4.79 -3.68 -16.04
C ILE A 293 -3.37 -3.44 -16.58
N PRO A 294 -3.07 -3.83 -17.83
CA PRO A 294 -1.74 -3.70 -18.41
C PRO A 294 -1.48 -2.27 -18.90
N LEU A 295 -1.61 -1.27 -18.01
CA LEU A 295 -1.40 0.15 -18.27
C LEU A 295 -0.61 0.77 -17.10
N ASP A 296 0.25 1.73 -17.40
CA ASP A 296 0.91 2.53 -16.37
C ASP A 296 -0.08 3.40 -15.57
N PHE A 297 0.41 3.99 -14.48
CA PHE A 297 -0.42 4.81 -13.61
C PHE A 297 -0.97 6.06 -14.28
N ASN A 298 -0.22 6.67 -15.20
CA ASN A 298 -0.66 7.89 -15.89
C ASN A 298 -1.87 7.62 -16.77
N ASN A 299 -1.80 6.59 -17.60
CA ASN A 299 -2.90 6.16 -18.44
C ASN A 299 -4.08 5.64 -17.60
N PHE A 300 -3.81 4.93 -16.49
CA PHE A 300 -4.87 4.47 -15.59
C PHE A 300 -5.73 5.62 -15.06
N LYS A 301 -5.10 6.73 -14.63
CA LYS A 301 -5.82 7.91 -14.10
C LYS A 301 -6.68 8.64 -15.13
N ASP A 302 -6.39 8.45 -16.42
CA ASP A 302 -7.15 9.09 -17.51
C ASP A 302 -8.38 8.27 -17.91
N LEU A 303 -8.53 7.04 -17.38
CA LEU A 303 -9.65 6.17 -17.68
C LEU A 303 -10.84 6.35 -16.73
N SER A 304 -12.03 6.23 -17.30
CA SER A 304 -13.28 6.06 -16.56
C SER A 304 -13.35 4.65 -15.94
N SER A 305 -14.15 4.47 -14.89
CA SER A 305 -14.32 3.16 -14.23
C SER A 305 -14.84 2.09 -15.20
N LYS A 306 -15.69 2.49 -16.15
CA LYS A 306 -16.18 1.63 -17.24
C LYS A 306 -15.07 1.23 -18.22
N GLN A 307 -14.19 2.15 -18.58
CA GLN A 307 -13.05 1.84 -19.44
C GLN A 307 -12.05 0.92 -18.75
N ILE A 308 -11.82 1.09 -17.44
CA ILE A 308 -11.00 0.18 -16.63
C ILE A 308 -11.65 -1.21 -16.62
N GLN A 309 -12.95 -1.31 -16.33
CA GLN A 309 -13.68 -2.58 -16.30
C GLN A 309 -13.60 -3.35 -17.64
N GLN A 310 -13.57 -2.64 -18.77
CA GLN A 310 -13.45 -3.24 -20.11
C GLN A 310 -12.04 -3.74 -20.44
N GLN A 311 -11.01 -3.21 -19.78
CA GLN A 311 -9.60 -3.46 -20.13
C GLN A 311 -8.85 -4.28 -19.08
N GLN A 312 -9.32 -4.26 -17.82
CA GLN A 312 -8.76 -5.06 -16.75
C GLN A 312 -8.97 -6.56 -17.00
N ASN A 313 -8.24 -7.36 -16.25
CA ASN A 313 -8.36 -8.80 -16.30
C ASN A 313 -8.16 -9.44 -14.92
N HIS A 314 -8.65 -10.67 -14.78
CA HIS A 314 -8.27 -11.52 -13.66
C HIS A 314 -6.84 -12.00 -13.89
N LEU A 315 -5.97 -11.82 -12.88
CA LEU A 315 -4.56 -12.12 -13.06
C LEU A 315 -4.34 -13.62 -13.36
N GLN A 316 -5.19 -14.49 -12.82
CA GLN A 316 -5.16 -15.93 -13.06
C GLN A 316 -5.15 -16.33 -14.55
N TYR A 317 -5.79 -15.56 -15.42
CA TYR A 317 -5.82 -15.85 -16.85
C TYR A 317 -4.46 -15.68 -17.54
N TYR A 318 -3.49 -15.03 -16.91
CA TYR A 318 -2.16 -14.86 -17.47
C TYR A 318 -1.23 -16.06 -17.19
N TRP A 319 -1.44 -16.81 -16.11
CA TRP A 319 -0.64 -18.01 -15.78
C TRP A 319 -1.37 -19.33 -15.93
N SER A 320 -2.70 -19.33 -15.92
CA SER A 320 -3.47 -20.54 -16.21
C SER A 320 -3.39 -20.81 -17.71
N GLN A 321 -2.87 -21.97 -18.10
CA GLN A 321 -3.04 -22.43 -19.47
C GLN A 321 -4.54 -22.65 -19.70
N ILE A 322 -5.20 -21.68 -20.30
CA ILE A 322 -6.49 -21.95 -20.94
C ILE A 322 -6.13 -22.90 -22.07
N VAL A 323 -6.37 -24.20 -21.87
CA VAL A 323 -6.52 -25.13 -22.99
C VAL A 323 -7.69 -24.58 -23.77
N ILE A 324 -7.40 -23.77 -24.79
CA ILE A 324 -8.37 -23.39 -25.78
C ILE A 324 -8.72 -24.71 -26.45
N LEU A 325 -9.81 -25.34 -26.01
CA LEU A 325 -10.51 -26.35 -26.78
C LEU A 325 -11.10 -25.63 -28.00
N THR A 326 -10.26 -25.25 -28.96
CA THR A 326 -10.70 -25.06 -30.33
C THR A 326 -11.22 -26.42 -30.75
N GLY A 327 -12.55 -26.53 -30.88
CA GLY A 327 -13.26 -27.77 -31.13
C GLY A 327 -12.53 -28.63 -32.16
N ALA A 328 -11.80 -29.63 -31.67
CA ALA A 328 -11.23 -30.66 -32.49
C ALA A 328 -12.41 -31.42 -33.09
N ILE A 329 -12.54 -31.23 -34.40
CA ILE A 329 -13.40 -31.90 -35.36
C ILE A 329 -13.75 -33.32 -34.86
N ALA A 330 -15.00 -33.51 -34.42
CA ALA A 330 -15.58 -34.84 -34.30
C ALA A 330 -15.84 -35.37 -35.72
N LEU A 331 -14.78 -35.83 -36.38
CA LEU A 331 -14.86 -36.75 -37.51
C LEU A 331 -15.33 -38.10 -36.95
N ASN A 332 -16.64 -38.27 -36.80
CA ASN A 332 -17.22 -39.60 -36.67
C ASN A 332 -17.20 -40.27 -38.05
N GLN A 333 -16.05 -40.86 -38.39
CA GLN A 333 -15.99 -42.04 -39.23
C GLN A 333 -16.37 -43.26 -38.39
N LYS A 334 -17.62 -43.74 -38.56
CA LYS A 334 -18.00 -45.16 -38.55
C LYS A 334 -19.25 -45.24 -39.46
N GLY A 335 -19.26 -45.88 -40.63
CA GLY A 335 -18.37 -46.91 -41.13
C GLY A 335 -18.75 -48.30 -40.61
N LEU A 336 -20.03 -48.68 -40.71
CA LEU A 336 -20.57 -49.97 -41.19
C LEU A 336 -22.09 -49.98 -41.11
#